data_AF-A0A4Q3F611-F1
#
_entry.id   AF-A0A4Q3F611-F1
#
_cell.length_a   1.000
_cell.length_b   1.000
_cell.length_c   1.000
_cell.angle_alpha   90.00
_cell.angle_beta   90.00
_cell.angle_gamma   90.00
#
_symmetry.space_group_name_H-M   'P 1'
#
loop_
_entity.id
_entity.type
_entity.pdbx_description
1 polymer ?
#
loop_
_entity_poly.entity_id
_entity_poly.type
_entity_poly.pdbx_seq_one_letter_code
_entity_poly.pdbx_strand_id
1 'polypeptide(L)'
;MSDPNPGANKMWGGRFTAAPADVMRRINPSIGFDYRLYRQDIAASKTHAAMLARQGIIAGADNERIQAGLDQIRGEIDRGELQFSIDLEDIHMNVEARLKEIIGEPAGRLHTARSRNDQAVTDVRLWMRDAIDALDGAIRDMQQALIERASEHADTIMPGFTHLQVAQPVTFGHHLMAYVEMFGRDRERLAGARQRTNVSPLGAAALAGTAFPIDRQFTAAELGFARPTENSMDSVGARDHICELLFCCSMLAVHLSRLNEEITLWCSDGFRFIALSDAFTTGSSIMPQKRNPDAAELVRGKTGRVVGSLTAMLVMVKGLPMTFMKDMQEDKEP
;
A
#
# COMPACT_ATOMS: atom_id res chain seq x y z
N MET A 1 23.81 23.45 33.61
CA MET A 1 23.28 22.11 33.34
C MET A 1 21.79 22.19 33.59
N SER A 2 20.99 22.32 32.54
CA SER A 2 19.53 22.34 32.64
C SER A 2 19.02 20.90 32.64
N ASP A 3 18.18 20.55 33.60
CA ASP A 3 17.52 19.26 33.69
C ASP A 3 16.80 18.90 32.37
N PRO A 4 16.87 17.64 31.91
CA PRO A 4 16.14 17.21 30.73
C PRO A 4 14.64 17.19 31.02
N ASN A 5 13.90 18.04 30.29
CA ASN A 5 12.45 18.13 30.35
C ASN A 5 11.80 16.82 29.84
N PRO A 6 10.94 16.13 30.61
CA PRO A 6 10.38 14.83 30.25
C PRO A 6 9.43 14.82 29.04
N GLY A 7 9.08 15.98 28.47
CA GLY A 7 8.14 16.10 27.35
C GLY A 7 8.76 16.22 25.94
N ALA A 8 10.09 16.27 25.80
CA ALA A 8 10.73 16.27 24.48
C ALA A 8 10.91 14.83 23.98
N ASN A 9 10.50 14.55 22.73
CA ASN A 9 10.66 13.21 22.15
C ASN A 9 12.14 12.83 22.11
N LYS A 10 12.57 11.88 22.94
CA LYS A 10 13.99 11.60 23.21
C LYS A 10 14.77 11.07 22.00
N MET A 11 14.09 10.59 20.94
CA MET A 11 14.77 10.01 19.76
C MET A 11 15.34 11.06 18.79
N TRP A 12 14.73 12.25 18.68
CA TRP A 12 15.25 13.36 17.86
C TRP A 12 15.32 14.71 18.62
N GLY A 13 14.86 14.71 19.88
CA GLY A 13 14.70 15.87 20.76
C GLY A 13 15.99 16.49 21.31
N GLY A 14 17.18 15.92 21.03
CA GLY A 14 18.45 16.36 21.64
C GLY A 14 18.82 17.82 21.38
N ARG A 15 18.19 18.46 20.38
CA ARG A 15 18.39 19.88 20.02
C ARG A 15 17.30 20.83 20.56
N PHE A 16 16.21 20.32 21.14
CA PHE A 16 15.04 21.10 21.49
C PHE A 16 14.99 21.42 22.99
N THR A 17 14.65 22.67 23.31
CA THR A 17 14.58 23.17 24.71
C THR A 17 13.19 23.04 25.33
N ALA A 18 12.16 22.75 24.52
CA ALA A 18 10.76 22.64 24.93
C ALA A 18 10.06 21.47 24.25
N ALA A 19 8.96 21.01 24.85
CA ALA A 19 8.10 19.97 24.28
C ALA A 19 7.31 20.51 23.06
N PRO A 20 6.92 19.63 22.11
CA PRO A 20 6.04 20.03 21.01
C PRO A 20 4.70 20.55 21.52
N ALA A 21 4.15 21.56 20.84
CA ALA A 21 2.80 22.04 21.12
C ALA A 21 1.75 20.94 20.88
N ASP A 22 0.61 21.03 21.58
CA ASP A 22 -0.47 20.03 21.50
C ASP A 22 -0.98 19.80 20.07
N VAL A 23 -1.04 20.86 19.26
CA VAL A 23 -1.43 20.74 17.85
C VAL A 23 -0.45 19.88 17.06
N MET A 24 0.86 20.02 17.29
CA MET A 24 1.88 19.20 16.62
C MET A 24 1.77 17.74 17.02
N ARG A 25 1.48 17.46 18.30
CA ARG A 25 1.25 16.10 18.79
C ARG A 25 0.02 15.43 18.17
N ARG A 26 -0.91 16.18 17.59
CA ARG A 26 -2.11 15.65 16.95
C ARG A 26 -1.95 15.41 15.45
N ILE A 27 -1.12 16.19 14.76
CA ILE A 27 -1.00 16.14 13.29
C ILE A 27 0.27 15.42 12.80
N ASN A 28 1.26 15.22 13.67
CA ASN A 28 2.54 14.62 13.30
C ASN A 28 2.58 13.07 13.37
N PRO A 29 1.92 12.41 14.35
CA PRO A 29 1.97 10.95 14.44
C PRO A 29 1.28 10.26 13.25
N SER A 30 1.96 9.29 12.65
CA SER A 30 1.43 8.44 11.58
C SER A 30 1.08 7.02 12.03
N ILE A 31 1.35 6.67 13.29
CA ILE A 31 1.07 5.33 13.84
C ILE A 31 -0.39 4.88 13.72
N GLY A 32 -1.34 5.82 13.58
CA GLY A 32 -2.74 5.51 13.34
C GLY A 32 -3.00 4.76 12.02
N PHE A 33 -2.07 4.81 11.07
CA PHE A 33 -2.20 4.15 9.76
C PHE A 33 -0.93 3.41 9.32
N ASP A 34 0.27 3.90 9.66
CA ASP A 34 1.53 3.30 9.23
C ASP A 34 1.89 2.02 9.99
N TYR A 35 1.18 1.70 11.08
CA TYR A 35 1.31 0.42 11.79
C TYR A 35 1.13 -0.77 10.85
N ARG A 36 0.40 -0.60 9.73
CA ARG A 36 0.20 -1.60 8.68
C ARG A 36 1.49 -2.04 8.00
N LEU A 37 2.57 -1.25 8.10
CA LEU A 37 3.88 -1.52 7.51
C LEU A 37 4.81 -2.36 8.40
N TYR A 38 4.39 -2.79 9.60
CA TYR A 38 5.28 -3.45 10.56
C TYR A 38 6.01 -4.68 10.00
N ARG A 39 5.36 -5.47 9.12
CA ARG A 39 6.00 -6.66 8.52
C ARG A 39 7.15 -6.26 7.61
N GLN A 40 6.95 -5.21 6.82
CA GLN A 40 7.94 -4.67 5.91
C GLN A 40 9.08 -4.00 6.67
N ASP A 41 8.78 -3.17 7.68
CA ASP A 41 9.79 -2.52 8.54
C ASP A 41 10.68 -3.55 9.24
N ILE A 42 10.08 -4.60 9.82
CA ILE A 42 10.82 -5.66 10.48
C ILE A 42 11.70 -6.43 9.48
N ALA A 43 11.16 -6.80 8.31
CA ALA A 43 11.92 -7.52 7.29
C ALA A 43 13.11 -6.69 6.76
N ALA A 44 12.88 -5.41 6.47
CA ALA A 44 13.91 -4.46 6.06
C ALA A 44 14.97 -4.26 7.16
N SER A 45 14.55 -4.14 8.42
CA SER A 45 15.44 -4.00 9.57
C SER A 45 16.30 -5.25 9.81
N LYS A 46 15.73 -6.45 9.69
CA LYS A 46 16.49 -7.71 9.76
C LYS A 46 17.56 -7.77 8.67
N THR A 47 17.19 -7.44 7.43
CA THR A 47 18.12 -7.46 6.30
C THR A 47 19.23 -6.41 6.45
N HIS A 48 18.88 -5.22 6.92
CA HIS A 48 19.83 -4.15 7.18
C HIS A 48 20.84 -4.55 8.26
N ALA A 49 20.39 -5.10 9.39
CA ALA A 49 21.29 -5.59 10.45
C ALA A 49 22.25 -6.68 9.96
N ALA A 50 21.74 -7.62 9.16
CA ALA A 50 22.57 -8.67 8.56
C ALA A 50 23.66 -8.09 7.64
N MET A 51 23.31 -7.07 6.84
CA MET A 51 24.26 -6.35 5.99
C MET A 51 25.32 -5.62 6.83
N LEU A 52 24.91 -4.92 7.89
CA LEU A 52 25.85 -4.21 8.77
C LEU A 52 26.87 -5.19 9.39
N ALA A 53 26.42 -6.37 9.83
CA ALA A 53 27.31 -7.39 10.37
C ALA A 53 28.25 -7.98 9.31
N ARG A 54 27.75 -8.24 8.10
CA ARG A 54 28.54 -8.72 6.96
C ARG A 54 29.65 -7.74 6.58
N GLN A 55 29.40 -6.44 6.71
CA GLN A 55 30.37 -5.37 6.46
C GLN A 55 31.25 -5.05 7.67
N GLY A 56 31.09 -5.78 8.79
CA GLY A 56 31.85 -5.54 10.03
C GLY A 56 31.53 -4.21 10.71
N ILE A 57 30.41 -3.58 10.37
CA ILE A 57 29.96 -2.31 10.97
C ILE A 57 29.38 -2.54 12.37
N ILE A 58 28.74 -3.69 12.58
CA ILE A 58 28.29 -4.17 13.90
C ILE A 58 28.84 -5.56 14.17
N ALA A 59 28.91 -5.96 15.45
CA ALA A 59 29.37 -7.30 15.79
C ALA A 59 28.32 -8.36 15.41
N GLY A 60 28.77 -9.56 15.04
CA GLY A 60 27.87 -10.68 14.74
C GLY A 60 26.91 -11.01 15.90
N ALA A 61 27.40 -10.95 17.14
CA ALA A 61 26.59 -11.14 18.34
C ALA A 61 25.49 -10.07 18.52
N ASP A 62 25.73 -8.83 18.09
CA ASP A 62 24.68 -7.80 18.12
C ASP A 62 23.62 -8.08 17.07
N ASN A 63 24.04 -8.48 15.87
CA ASN A 63 23.11 -8.87 14.82
C ASN A 63 22.22 -10.03 15.27
N GLU A 64 22.77 -11.10 15.85
CA GLU A 64 21.97 -12.22 16.39
C GLU A 64 20.90 -11.76 17.38
N ARG A 65 21.25 -10.85 18.30
CA ARG A 65 20.29 -10.26 19.25
C ARG A 65 19.23 -9.42 18.56
N ILE A 66 19.62 -8.61 17.56
CA ILE A 66 18.68 -7.81 16.76
C ILE A 66 17.71 -8.72 16.00
N GLN A 67 18.19 -9.78 15.33
CA GLN A 67 17.34 -10.73 14.60
C GLN A 67 16.30 -11.35 15.53
N ALA A 68 16.73 -11.90 16.67
CA ALA A 68 15.84 -12.54 17.63
C ALA A 68 14.83 -11.55 18.24
N GLY A 69 15.27 -10.34 18.58
CA GLY A 69 14.39 -9.30 19.10
C GLY A 69 13.33 -8.88 18.10
N LEU A 70 13.70 -8.70 16.82
CA LEU A 70 12.76 -8.36 15.75
C LEU A 70 11.75 -9.50 15.47
N ASP A 71 12.17 -10.76 15.57
CA ASP A 71 11.25 -11.91 15.47
C ASP A 71 10.25 -11.97 16.63
N GLN A 72 10.70 -11.66 17.85
CA GLN A 72 9.82 -11.54 19.01
C GLN A 72 8.78 -10.43 18.80
N ILE A 73 9.23 -9.22 18.40
CA ILE A 73 8.35 -8.07 18.15
C ILE A 73 7.30 -8.39 17.09
N ARG A 74 7.71 -9.02 15.99
CA ARG A 74 6.78 -9.45 14.94
C ARG A 74 5.70 -10.36 15.53
N GLY A 75 6.08 -11.34 16.33
CA GLY A 75 5.15 -12.24 16.99
C GLY A 75 4.19 -11.53 17.96
N GLU A 76 4.69 -10.56 18.73
CA GLU A 76 3.86 -9.73 19.62
C GLU A 76 2.82 -8.91 18.82
N ILE A 77 3.19 -8.33 17.69
CA ILE A 77 2.26 -7.58 16.82
C ILE A 77 1.26 -8.51 16.14
N ASP A 78 1.71 -9.64 15.58
CA ASP A 78 0.85 -10.63 14.92
C ASP A 78 -0.23 -11.18 15.87
N ARG A 79 0.05 -11.27 17.18
CA ARG A 79 -0.90 -11.68 18.23
C ARG A 79 -1.72 -10.54 18.83
N GLY A 80 -1.48 -9.29 18.44
CA GLY A 80 -2.16 -8.11 19.01
C GLY A 80 -1.74 -7.79 20.44
N GLU A 81 -0.57 -8.26 20.89
CA GLU A 81 -0.04 -8.07 22.24
C GLU A 81 0.73 -6.75 22.37
N LEU A 82 1.34 -6.27 21.29
CA LEU A 82 2.06 -4.99 21.30
C LEU A 82 1.06 -3.82 21.21
N GLN A 83 1.06 -2.98 22.23
CA GLN A 83 0.30 -1.72 22.23
C GLN A 83 1.18 -0.60 21.64
N PHE A 84 0.75 -0.03 20.52
CA PHE A 84 1.47 1.08 19.90
C PHE A 84 1.28 2.37 20.70
N SER A 85 2.36 3.14 20.83
CA SER A 85 2.35 4.46 21.45
C SER A 85 2.31 5.57 20.39
N ILE A 86 1.35 6.48 20.54
CA ILE A 86 1.26 7.71 19.74
C ILE A 86 2.44 8.65 20.04
N ASP A 87 2.99 8.61 21.26
CA ASP A 87 4.16 9.40 21.63
C ASP A 87 5.43 8.93 20.90
N LEU A 88 5.42 7.71 20.38
CA LEU A 88 6.46 7.19 19.51
C LEU A 88 6.21 7.54 18.04
N GLU A 89 5.22 8.37 17.70
CA GLU A 89 4.96 8.95 16.37
C GLU A 89 4.61 7.95 15.24
N ASP A 90 5.49 7.00 14.94
CA ASP A 90 5.43 6.10 13.78
C ASP A 90 5.74 4.64 14.14
N ILE A 91 5.45 3.72 13.21
CA ILE A 91 5.72 2.28 13.39
C ILE A 91 7.20 2.00 13.69
N HIS A 92 8.10 2.74 13.06
CA HIS A 92 9.52 2.49 13.12
C HIS A 92 10.09 2.79 14.52
N MET A 93 9.68 3.90 15.13
CA MET A 93 10.02 4.29 16.49
C MET A 93 9.39 3.35 17.52
N ASN A 94 8.17 2.86 17.26
CA ASN A 94 7.55 1.82 18.09
C ASN A 94 8.38 0.53 18.09
N VAL A 95 8.82 0.06 16.91
CA VAL A 95 9.68 -1.12 16.77
C VAL A 95 11.05 -0.89 17.41
N GLU A 96 11.69 0.26 17.18
CA GLU A 96 13.01 0.59 17.74
C GLU A 96 12.97 0.71 19.27
N ALA A 97 11.93 1.35 19.83
CA ALA A 97 11.75 1.43 21.28
C ALA A 97 11.55 0.05 21.90
N ARG A 98 10.67 -0.76 21.32
CA ARG A 98 10.42 -2.12 21.80
C ARG A 98 11.65 -3.00 21.68
N LEU A 99 12.41 -2.88 20.59
CA LEU A 99 13.67 -3.61 20.42
C LEU A 99 14.67 -3.25 21.53
N LYS A 100 14.81 -1.96 21.84
CA LYS A 100 15.68 -1.49 22.92
C LYS A 100 15.25 -2.01 24.30
N GLU A 101 13.96 -2.14 24.57
CA GLU A 101 13.47 -2.74 25.81
C GLU A 101 13.88 -4.22 25.93
N ILE A 102 13.81 -4.96 24.83
CA ILE A 102 14.07 -6.42 24.82
C ILE A 102 15.58 -6.70 24.85
N ILE A 103 16.38 -6.00 24.04
CA ILE A 103 17.80 -6.36 23.84
C ILE A 103 18.80 -5.33 24.38
N GLY A 104 18.35 -4.16 24.83
CA GLY A 104 19.22 -3.11 25.38
C GLY A 104 20.06 -2.38 24.33
N GLU A 105 21.33 -2.11 24.67
CA GLU A 105 22.24 -1.26 23.89
C GLU A 105 22.45 -1.68 22.43
N PRO A 106 22.53 -2.97 22.06
CA PRO A 106 22.67 -3.40 20.66
C PRO A 106 21.57 -2.86 19.73
N ALA A 107 20.36 -2.59 20.24
CA ALA A 107 19.27 -2.02 19.44
C ALA A 107 19.65 -0.66 18.81
N GLY A 108 20.46 0.14 19.50
CA GLY A 108 20.90 1.45 19.00
C GLY A 108 21.80 1.36 17.78
N ARG A 109 22.42 0.20 17.51
CA ARG A 109 23.31 -0.03 16.36
C ARG A 109 22.54 -0.35 15.07
N LEU A 110 21.27 -0.73 15.17
CA LEU A 110 20.43 -1.04 14.01
C LEU A 110 20.25 0.16 13.08
N HIS A 111 20.16 1.38 13.63
CA HIS A 111 19.95 2.58 12.82
C HIS A 111 21.24 3.13 12.16
N THR A 112 22.40 2.52 12.42
CA THR A 112 23.66 2.91 11.78
C THR A 112 23.55 2.80 10.26
N ALA A 113 24.07 3.81 9.55
CA ALA A 113 24.06 3.93 8.09
C ALA A 113 22.67 3.98 7.42
N ARG A 114 21.61 4.26 8.19
CA ARG A 114 20.22 4.34 7.73
C ARG A 114 19.58 5.67 8.14
N SER A 115 18.50 6.06 7.47
CA SER A 115 17.63 7.15 7.89
C SER A 115 16.18 6.67 7.91
N ARG A 116 15.31 7.42 8.59
CA ARG A 116 13.88 7.18 8.44
C ARG A 116 13.39 7.42 6.99
N ASN A 117 14.06 8.30 6.24
CA ASN A 117 13.68 8.66 4.88
C ASN A 117 13.76 7.47 3.91
N ASP A 118 14.90 6.77 3.87
CA ASP A 118 15.06 5.60 2.99
C ASP A 118 14.38 4.36 3.55
N GLN A 119 14.31 4.21 4.88
CA GLN A 119 13.56 3.15 5.54
C GLN A 119 12.07 3.20 5.18
N ALA A 120 11.39 4.34 5.39
CA ALA A 120 9.97 4.46 5.11
C ALA A 120 9.61 4.18 3.64
N VAL A 121 10.43 4.65 2.69
CA VAL A 121 10.20 4.36 1.26
C VAL A 121 10.47 2.89 0.93
N THR A 122 11.44 2.26 1.60
CA THR A 122 11.67 0.81 1.47
C THR A 122 10.44 0.03 1.90
N ASP A 123 9.87 0.36 3.05
CA ASP A 123 8.72 -0.33 3.61
C ASP A 123 7.48 -0.16 2.73
N VAL A 124 7.23 1.05 2.24
CA VAL A 124 6.13 1.34 1.31
C VAL A 124 6.30 0.56 0.02
N ARG A 125 7.50 0.49 -0.58
CA ARG A 125 7.73 -0.28 -1.81
C ARG A 125 7.55 -1.78 -1.61
N LEU A 126 7.98 -2.32 -0.47
CA LEU A 126 7.72 -3.72 -0.11
C LEU A 126 6.21 -3.98 0.05
N TRP A 127 5.50 -3.09 0.75
CA TRP A 127 4.06 -3.23 0.97
C TRP A 127 3.28 -3.15 -0.34
N MET A 128 3.63 -2.20 -1.19
CA MET A 128 3.00 -2.03 -2.51
C MET A 128 3.23 -3.25 -3.39
N ARG A 129 4.41 -3.88 -3.31
CA ARG A 129 4.70 -5.11 -4.04
C ARG A 129 3.69 -6.21 -3.67
N ASP A 130 3.49 -6.43 -2.37
CA ASP A 130 2.55 -7.41 -1.85
C ASP A 130 1.09 -7.04 -2.22
N ALA A 131 0.74 -5.75 -2.14
CA ALA A 131 -0.58 -5.25 -2.50
C ALA A 131 -0.90 -5.41 -3.99
N ILE A 132 0.08 -5.16 -4.87
CA ILE A 132 -0.08 -5.37 -6.32
C ILE A 132 -0.27 -6.86 -6.63
N ASP A 133 0.50 -7.75 -5.99
CA ASP A 133 0.36 -9.20 -6.21
C ASP A 133 -1.01 -9.72 -5.76
N ALA A 134 -1.50 -9.23 -4.61
CA ALA A 134 -2.84 -9.55 -4.14
C ALA A 134 -3.94 -9.02 -5.08
N LEU A 135 -3.78 -7.79 -5.58
CA LEU A 135 -4.73 -7.18 -6.50
C LEU A 135 -4.76 -7.90 -7.85
N ASP A 136 -3.60 -8.26 -8.41
CA ASP A 136 -3.51 -9.05 -9.64
C ASP A 136 -4.23 -10.40 -9.49
N GLY A 137 -4.03 -11.08 -8.35
CA GLY A 137 -4.74 -12.32 -8.00
C GLY A 137 -6.26 -12.14 -7.98
N ALA A 138 -6.75 -11.08 -7.34
CA ALA A 138 -8.19 -10.79 -7.29
C ALA A 138 -8.78 -10.45 -8.67
N ILE A 139 -8.04 -9.73 -9.51
CA ILE A 139 -8.48 -9.43 -10.88
C ILE A 139 -8.50 -10.68 -11.75
N ARG A 140 -7.50 -11.57 -11.60
CA ARG A 140 -7.49 -12.88 -12.26
C ARG A 140 -8.73 -13.69 -11.89
N ASP A 141 -9.08 -13.74 -10.61
CA ASP A 141 -10.25 -14.51 -10.15
C ASP A 141 -11.56 -13.89 -10.69
N MET A 142 -11.64 -12.56 -10.80
CA MET A 142 -12.75 -11.88 -11.48
C MET A 142 -12.83 -12.22 -12.98
N GLN A 143 -11.69 -12.22 -13.69
CA GLN A 143 -11.65 -12.63 -15.09
C GLN A 143 -12.12 -14.08 -15.26
N GLN A 144 -11.66 -14.98 -14.39
CA GLN A 144 -12.05 -16.39 -14.42
C GLN A 144 -13.56 -16.55 -14.24
N ALA A 145 -14.15 -15.88 -13.25
CA ALA A 145 -15.61 -15.91 -13.03
C ALA A 145 -16.39 -15.36 -14.25
N LEU A 146 -15.89 -14.30 -14.89
CA LEU A 146 -16.51 -13.77 -16.10
C LEU A 146 -16.38 -14.72 -17.28
N ILE A 147 -15.23 -15.37 -17.46
CA ILE A 147 -15.01 -16.36 -18.54
C ILE A 147 -15.92 -17.57 -18.36
N GLU A 148 -16.11 -18.04 -17.13
CA GLU A 148 -17.03 -19.14 -16.83
C GLU A 148 -18.46 -18.78 -17.22
N ARG A 149 -18.96 -17.63 -16.76
CA ARG A 149 -20.30 -17.14 -17.12
C ARG A 149 -20.42 -16.84 -18.62
N ALA A 150 -19.35 -16.34 -19.24
CA ALA A 150 -19.34 -16.09 -20.67
C ALA A 150 -19.43 -17.39 -21.48
N SER A 151 -18.77 -18.45 -21.02
CA SER A 151 -18.81 -19.78 -21.64
C SER A 151 -20.19 -20.42 -21.50
N GLU A 152 -20.79 -20.34 -20.31
CA GLU A 152 -22.17 -20.81 -20.06
C GLU A 152 -23.20 -20.12 -20.97
N HIS A 153 -22.98 -18.84 -21.25
CA HIS A 153 -23.90 -17.99 -22.01
C HIS A 153 -23.38 -17.60 -23.41
N ALA A 154 -22.49 -18.41 -23.98
CA ALA A 154 -21.86 -18.14 -25.28
C ALA A 154 -22.89 -17.94 -26.41
N ASP A 155 -23.98 -18.71 -26.38
CA ASP A 155 -25.07 -18.68 -27.37
C ASP A 155 -26.33 -17.92 -26.88
N THR A 156 -26.31 -17.34 -25.66
CA THR A 156 -27.47 -16.63 -25.12
C THR A 156 -27.61 -15.27 -25.78
N ILE A 157 -28.55 -15.13 -26.72
CA ILE A 157 -28.78 -13.89 -27.47
C ILE A 157 -29.32 -12.79 -26.53
N MET A 158 -28.74 -11.59 -26.62
CA MET A 158 -29.23 -10.37 -25.97
C MET A 158 -29.18 -9.19 -26.95
N PRO A 159 -30.00 -8.13 -26.76
CA PRO A 159 -29.82 -6.91 -27.52
C PRO A 159 -28.48 -6.25 -27.18
N GLY A 160 -27.69 -5.89 -28.18
CA GLY A 160 -26.55 -4.98 -28.03
C GLY A 160 -27.03 -3.53 -28.04
N PHE A 161 -26.34 -2.66 -27.32
CA PHE A 161 -26.74 -1.26 -27.16
C PHE A 161 -25.66 -0.28 -27.61
N THR A 162 -26.09 0.79 -28.25
CA THR A 162 -25.30 2.03 -28.43
C THR A 162 -26.18 3.20 -28.00
N HIS A 163 -25.69 4.08 -27.14
CA HIS A 163 -26.50 5.16 -26.53
C HIS A 163 -27.76 4.64 -25.77
N LEU A 164 -27.68 3.42 -25.21
CA LEU A 164 -28.84 2.68 -24.67
C LEU A 164 -29.99 2.46 -25.67
N GLN A 165 -29.76 2.66 -26.97
CA GLN A 165 -30.66 2.25 -28.04
C GLN A 165 -30.28 0.85 -28.51
N VAL A 166 -31.29 0.02 -28.78
CA VAL A 166 -31.08 -1.33 -29.32
C VAL A 166 -30.43 -1.20 -30.70
N ALA A 167 -29.26 -1.82 -30.85
CA ALA A 167 -28.48 -1.84 -32.07
C ALA A 167 -28.60 -3.22 -32.73
N GLN A 168 -27.55 -4.04 -32.63
CA GLN A 168 -27.52 -5.39 -33.20
C GLN A 168 -27.69 -6.45 -32.11
N PRO A 169 -28.25 -7.63 -32.44
CA PRO A 169 -28.18 -8.78 -31.55
C PRO A 169 -26.73 -9.17 -31.28
N VAL A 170 -26.41 -9.44 -30.02
CA VAL A 170 -25.12 -10.01 -29.56
C VAL A 170 -25.41 -11.20 -28.66
N THR A 171 -24.39 -11.85 -28.11
CA THR A 171 -24.59 -12.84 -27.04
C THR A 171 -24.12 -12.29 -25.70
N PHE A 172 -24.75 -12.74 -24.61
CA PHE A 172 -24.35 -12.33 -23.27
C PHE A 172 -22.91 -12.75 -22.97
N GLY A 173 -22.48 -13.93 -23.45
CA GLY A 173 -21.09 -14.34 -23.37
C GLY A 173 -20.13 -13.37 -24.09
N HIS A 174 -20.47 -12.92 -25.30
CA HIS A 174 -19.67 -11.93 -26.01
C HIS A 174 -19.58 -10.60 -25.22
N HIS A 175 -20.68 -10.17 -24.60
CA HIS A 175 -20.71 -8.96 -23.79
C HIS A 175 -19.80 -9.10 -22.54
N LEU A 176 -19.88 -10.21 -21.81
CA LEU A 176 -19.02 -10.45 -20.65
C LEU A 176 -17.53 -10.50 -21.02
N MET A 177 -17.19 -11.06 -22.19
CA MET A 177 -15.81 -11.07 -22.68
C MET A 177 -15.25 -9.66 -22.92
N ALA A 178 -16.09 -8.66 -23.22
CA ALA A 178 -15.62 -7.28 -23.32
C ALA A 178 -15.04 -6.76 -21.97
N TYR A 179 -15.58 -7.22 -20.84
CA TYR A 179 -15.05 -6.90 -19.50
C TYR A 179 -13.81 -7.72 -19.15
N VAL A 180 -13.74 -8.98 -19.57
CA VAL A 180 -12.52 -9.81 -19.44
C VAL A 180 -11.33 -9.08 -20.07
N GLU A 181 -11.52 -8.49 -21.25
CA GLU A 181 -10.51 -7.69 -21.95
C GLU A 181 -10.13 -6.40 -21.20
N MET A 182 -11.11 -5.72 -20.57
CA MET A 182 -10.82 -4.54 -19.74
C MET A 182 -9.92 -4.89 -18.57
N PHE A 183 -10.26 -5.95 -17.83
CA PHE A 183 -9.49 -6.44 -16.70
C PHE A 183 -8.13 -7.01 -17.11
N GLY A 184 -8.01 -7.59 -18.31
CA GLY A 184 -6.72 -8.02 -18.86
C GLY A 184 -5.73 -6.85 -18.99
N ARG A 185 -6.19 -5.72 -19.54
CA ARG A 185 -5.37 -4.50 -19.61
C ARG A 185 -5.05 -3.91 -18.23
N ASP A 186 -5.91 -4.09 -17.24
CA ASP A 186 -5.62 -3.65 -15.87
C ASP A 186 -4.48 -4.47 -15.25
N ARG A 187 -4.47 -5.78 -15.48
CA ARG A 187 -3.36 -6.67 -15.05
C ARG A 187 -2.05 -6.34 -15.77
N GLU A 188 -2.08 -6.03 -17.06
CA GLU A 188 -0.91 -5.56 -17.80
C GLU A 188 -0.31 -4.27 -17.19
N ARG A 189 -1.17 -3.30 -16.83
CA ARG A 189 -0.73 -2.07 -16.15
C ARG A 189 -0.13 -2.37 -14.78
N LEU A 190 -0.79 -3.21 -13.98
CA LEU A 190 -0.28 -3.61 -12.66
C LEU A 190 1.06 -4.33 -12.76
N ALA A 191 1.24 -5.23 -13.73
CA ALA A 191 2.52 -5.90 -13.96
C ALA A 191 3.64 -4.90 -14.28
N GLY A 192 3.34 -3.87 -15.08
CA GLY A 192 4.27 -2.77 -15.35
C GLY A 192 4.61 -1.95 -14.09
N ALA A 193 3.59 -1.54 -13.32
CA ALA A 193 3.78 -0.80 -12.07
C ALA A 193 4.62 -1.61 -11.08
N ARG A 194 4.29 -2.90 -10.90
CA ARG A 194 5.00 -3.87 -10.07
C ARG A 194 6.49 -3.95 -10.41
N GLN A 195 6.84 -3.93 -11.70
CA GLN A 195 8.24 -3.94 -12.14
C GLN A 195 8.98 -2.67 -11.70
N ARG A 196 8.36 -1.49 -11.86
CA ARG A 196 8.96 -0.19 -11.50
C ARG A 196 9.01 0.06 -10.00
N THR A 197 8.05 -0.46 -9.24
CA THR A 197 8.07 -0.45 -7.77
C THR A 197 9.23 -1.28 -7.22
N ASN A 198 9.64 -2.36 -7.91
CA ASN A 198 10.61 -3.35 -7.42
C ASN A 198 12.10 -2.91 -7.54
N VAL A 199 12.41 -1.71 -7.05
CA VAL A 199 13.76 -1.13 -6.96
C VAL A 199 14.01 -0.63 -5.54
N SER A 200 15.12 -1.02 -4.92
CA SER A 200 15.39 -0.79 -3.49
C SER A 200 15.97 0.60 -3.20
N PRO A 201 15.32 1.43 -2.36
CA PRO A 201 15.86 2.73 -1.95
C PRO A 201 16.78 2.62 -0.72
N LEU A 202 16.80 1.47 -0.03
CA LEU A 202 17.57 1.27 1.19
C LEU A 202 19.07 1.54 0.95
N GLY A 203 19.67 2.30 1.87
CA GLY A 203 21.06 2.77 1.78
C GLY A 203 21.21 4.16 1.16
N ALA A 204 20.12 4.81 0.74
CA ALA A 204 20.12 6.22 0.37
C ALA A 204 20.25 7.16 1.60
N ALA A 205 20.05 6.62 2.81
CA ALA A 205 20.01 7.35 4.07
C ALA A 205 19.11 8.59 3.97
N ALA A 206 19.55 9.74 4.48
CA ALA A 206 18.70 10.92 4.54
C ALA A 206 18.45 11.56 3.15
N LEU A 207 19.46 11.55 2.27
CA LEU A 207 19.40 12.09 0.90
C LEU A 207 20.68 11.86 0.08
N ALA A 208 21.84 11.69 0.72
CA ALA A 208 23.16 11.71 0.08
C ALA A 208 23.88 10.35 0.10
N GLY A 209 23.18 9.28 0.49
CA GLY A 209 23.80 8.01 0.83
C GLY A 209 24.49 8.06 2.20
N THR A 210 25.38 7.11 2.43
CA THR A 210 26.07 6.92 3.70
C THR A 210 27.58 6.79 3.49
N ALA A 211 28.38 7.24 4.46
CA ALA A 211 29.83 7.10 4.44
C ALA A 211 30.31 5.70 4.86
N PHE A 212 29.40 4.87 5.38
CA PHE A 212 29.71 3.48 5.70
C PHE A 212 29.77 2.63 4.43
N PRO A 213 30.66 1.62 4.37
CA PRO A 213 30.79 0.73 3.20
C PRO A 213 29.65 -0.29 3.15
N ILE A 214 28.41 0.17 2.98
CA ILE A 214 27.23 -0.70 2.92
C ILE A 214 27.15 -1.47 1.61
N ASP A 215 26.52 -2.64 1.63
CA ASP A 215 26.24 -3.43 0.42
C ASP A 215 24.75 -3.36 0.05
N ARG A 216 24.44 -2.42 -0.86
CA ARG A 216 23.07 -2.22 -1.34
C ARG A 216 22.60 -3.35 -2.25
N GLN A 217 23.52 -4.04 -2.93
CA GLN A 217 23.15 -5.16 -3.80
C GLN A 217 22.68 -6.34 -2.96
N PHE A 218 23.39 -6.62 -1.86
CA PHE A 218 22.97 -7.62 -0.88
C PHE A 218 21.60 -7.30 -0.30
N THR A 219 21.36 -6.09 0.23
CA THR A 219 20.05 -5.77 0.83
C THR A 219 18.93 -5.78 -0.20
N ALA A 220 19.17 -5.33 -1.43
CA ALA A 220 18.18 -5.41 -2.50
C ALA A 220 17.83 -6.87 -2.83
N ALA A 221 18.82 -7.74 -3.00
CA ALA A 221 18.62 -9.14 -3.33
C ALA A 221 17.87 -9.90 -2.22
N GLU A 222 18.28 -9.74 -0.96
CA GLU A 222 17.65 -10.41 0.19
C GLU A 222 16.19 -9.96 0.40
N LEU A 223 15.86 -8.70 0.08
CA LEU A 223 14.49 -8.19 0.13
C LEU A 223 13.66 -8.50 -1.13
N GLY A 224 14.25 -9.17 -2.13
CA GLY A 224 13.60 -9.53 -3.40
C GLY A 224 13.40 -8.35 -4.37
N PHE A 225 14.12 -7.26 -4.18
CA PHE A 225 14.18 -6.17 -5.17
C PHE A 225 15.03 -6.58 -6.36
N ALA A 226 14.75 -6.03 -7.54
CA ALA A 226 15.52 -6.34 -8.75
C ALA A 226 16.92 -5.72 -8.73
N ARG A 227 17.05 -4.53 -8.12
CA ARG A 227 18.30 -3.77 -7.98
C ARG A 227 18.11 -2.61 -7.00
N PRO A 228 19.19 -1.96 -6.54
CA PRO A 228 19.13 -0.67 -5.86
C PRO A 228 18.72 0.47 -6.80
N THR A 229 18.18 1.55 -6.25
CA THR A 229 18.03 2.83 -6.95
C THR A 229 19.38 3.47 -7.24
N GLU A 230 19.48 4.25 -8.31
CA GLU A 230 20.75 4.82 -8.78
C GLU A 230 21.11 6.16 -8.14
N ASN A 231 20.14 6.89 -7.59
CA ASN A 231 20.35 8.22 -7.02
C ASN A 231 19.67 8.34 -5.64
N SER A 232 20.43 8.76 -4.62
CA SER A 232 19.95 8.81 -3.24
C SER A 232 18.91 9.90 -2.98
N MET A 233 19.01 11.04 -3.69
CA MET A 233 18.03 12.11 -3.56
C MET A 233 16.69 11.68 -4.15
N ASP A 234 16.72 11.11 -5.35
CA ASP A 234 15.54 10.52 -6.00
C ASP A 234 14.90 9.43 -5.12
N SER A 235 15.72 8.54 -4.55
CA SER A 235 15.27 7.42 -3.71
C SER A 235 14.34 7.82 -2.58
N VAL A 236 14.60 8.98 -1.95
CA VAL A 236 13.84 9.44 -0.79
C VAL A 236 12.83 10.53 -1.14
N GLY A 237 13.00 11.21 -2.28
CA GLY A 237 12.12 12.29 -2.74
C GLY A 237 11.01 11.85 -3.71
N ALA A 238 11.18 10.75 -4.44
CA ALA A 238 10.21 10.31 -5.44
C ALA A 238 9.01 9.56 -4.83
N ARG A 239 7.82 9.75 -5.41
CA ARG A 239 6.56 9.05 -5.09
C ARG A 239 5.77 8.61 -6.33
N ASP A 240 6.44 8.60 -7.48
CA ASP A 240 5.92 8.20 -8.79
C ASP A 240 5.25 6.81 -8.77
N HIS A 241 5.87 5.83 -8.12
CA HIS A 241 5.35 4.49 -7.93
C HIS A 241 3.98 4.47 -7.25
N ILE A 242 3.73 5.34 -6.26
CA ILE A 242 2.44 5.44 -5.56
C ILE A 242 1.41 6.07 -6.50
N CYS A 243 1.74 7.17 -7.17
CA CYS A 243 0.87 7.79 -8.17
C CYS A 243 0.49 6.80 -9.29
N GLU A 244 1.45 6.01 -9.76
CA GLU A 244 1.23 5.00 -10.79
C GLU A 244 0.32 3.87 -10.31
N LEU A 245 0.52 3.36 -9.09
CA LEU A 245 -0.39 2.36 -8.52
C LEU A 245 -1.80 2.92 -8.35
N LEU A 246 -1.94 4.14 -7.82
CA LEU A 246 -3.24 4.81 -7.67
C LEU A 246 -3.92 5.04 -9.03
N PHE A 247 -3.15 5.31 -10.08
CA PHE A 247 -3.69 5.36 -11.45
C PHE A 247 -4.18 4.00 -11.93
N CYS A 248 -3.41 2.93 -11.71
CA CYS A 248 -3.84 1.56 -12.04
C CYS A 248 -5.13 1.19 -11.31
N CYS A 249 -5.21 1.47 -10.01
CA CYS A 249 -6.40 1.27 -9.18
C CYS A 249 -7.59 2.12 -9.67
N SER A 250 -7.35 3.37 -10.09
CA SER A 250 -8.38 4.25 -10.62
C SER A 250 -8.98 3.71 -11.93
N MET A 251 -8.14 3.22 -12.84
CA MET A 251 -8.60 2.60 -14.09
C MET A 251 -9.39 1.31 -13.83
N LEU A 252 -8.90 0.46 -12.93
CA LEU A 252 -9.63 -0.73 -12.49
C LEU A 252 -11.00 -0.37 -11.90
N ALA A 253 -11.05 0.65 -11.03
CA ALA A 253 -12.30 1.10 -10.42
C ALA A 253 -13.28 1.65 -11.49
N VAL A 254 -12.78 2.35 -12.51
CA VAL A 254 -13.59 2.79 -13.66
C VAL A 254 -14.16 1.58 -14.42
N HIS A 255 -13.38 0.55 -14.73
CA HIS A 255 -13.90 -0.66 -15.40
C HIS A 255 -14.92 -1.40 -14.55
N LEU A 256 -14.66 -1.55 -13.24
CA LEU A 256 -15.64 -2.09 -12.29
C LEU A 256 -16.92 -1.27 -12.29
N SER A 257 -16.82 0.06 -12.28
CA SER A 257 -18.00 0.95 -12.30
C SER A 257 -18.87 0.72 -13.53
N ARG A 258 -18.28 0.44 -14.70
CA ARG A 258 -19.01 0.19 -15.94
C ARG A 258 -19.77 -1.12 -15.89
N LEU A 259 -19.11 -2.19 -15.46
CA LEU A 259 -19.76 -3.50 -15.27
C LEU A 259 -20.92 -3.39 -14.27
N ASN A 260 -20.72 -2.66 -13.17
CA ASN A 260 -21.72 -2.54 -12.12
C ASN A 260 -22.89 -1.61 -12.50
N GLU A 261 -22.67 -0.63 -13.39
CA GLU A 261 -23.76 0.12 -14.02
C GLU A 261 -24.63 -0.81 -14.87
N GLU A 262 -24.01 -1.70 -15.65
CA GLU A 262 -24.76 -2.67 -16.45
C GLU A 262 -25.51 -3.68 -15.59
N ILE A 263 -24.90 -4.23 -14.54
CA ILE A 263 -25.60 -5.10 -13.57
C ILE A 263 -26.83 -4.37 -12.99
N THR A 264 -26.68 -3.10 -12.64
CA THR A 264 -27.79 -2.29 -12.10
C THR A 264 -28.91 -2.15 -13.15
N LEU A 265 -28.57 -1.81 -14.39
CA LEU A 265 -29.53 -1.69 -15.49
C LEU A 265 -30.22 -3.03 -15.80
N TRP A 266 -29.45 -4.11 -15.93
CA TRP A 266 -29.93 -5.44 -16.30
C TRP A 266 -30.85 -6.06 -15.24
N CYS A 267 -30.66 -5.74 -13.96
CA CYS A 267 -31.56 -6.16 -12.87
C CYS A 267 -32.87 -5.35 -12.82
N SER A 268 -32.93 -4.18 -13.45
CA SER A 268 -34.10 -3.31 -13.36
C SER A 268 -35.33 -3.89 -14.07
N ASP A 269 -36.53 -3.47 -13.64
CA ASP A 269 -37.80 -3.93 -14.21
C ASP A 269 -37.97 -3.63 -15.71
N GLY A 270 -37.24 -2.64 -16.23
CA GLY A 270 -37.26 -2.29 -17.66
C GLY A 270 -36.46 -3.25 -18.54
N PHE A 271 -35.42 -3.89 -18.00
CA PHE A 271 -34.54 -4.80 -18.74
C PHE A 271 -34.78 -6.27 -18.35
N ARG A 272 -34.68 -6.59 -17.06
CA ARG A 272 -34.81 -7.97 -16.51
C ARG A 272 -33.97 -9.02 -17.23
N PHE A 273 -32.74 -8.65 -17.62
CA PHE A 273 -31.83 -9.58 -18.29
C PHE A 273 -31.15 -10.54 -17.31
N ILE A 274 -30.93 -10.10 -16.07
CA ILE A 274 -30.30 -10.92 -15.04
C ILE A 274 -31.08 -10.83 -13.72
N ALA A 275 -30.85 -11.81 -12.85
CA ALA A 275 -31.26 -11.77 -11.46
C ALA A 275 -30.03 -12.06 -10.58
N LEU A 276 -29.84 -11.24 -9.54
CA LEU A 276 -28.81 -11.45 -8.53
C LEU A 276 -29.35 -12.30 -7.37
N SER A 277 -28.47 -13.10 -6.76
CA SER A 277 -28.79 -13.87 -5.57
C SER A 277 -29.03 -12.98 -4.36
N ASP A 278 -29.80 -13.47 -3.39
CA ASP A 278 -30.12 -12.79 -2.13
C ASP A 278 -28.86 -12.28 -1.40
N ALA A 279 -27.74 -13.00 -1.48
CA ALA A 279 -26.48 -12.64 -0.82
C ALA A 279 -25.87 -11.31 -1.32
N PHE A 280 -26.23 -10.85 -2.52
CA PHE A 280 -25.69 -9.63 -3.15
C PHE A 280 -26.77 -8.57 -3.41
N THR A 281 -27.97 -8.77 -2.87
CA THR A 281 -29.09 -7.83 -2.98
C THR A 281 -29.67 -7.51 -1.62
N THR A 282 -30.26 -6.33 -1.48
CA THR A 282 -31.09 -6.01 -0.32
C THR A 282 -32.56 -5.90 -0.70
N GLY A 283 -33.43 -6.03 0.29
CA GLY A 283 -34.87 -5.92 0.11
C GLY A 283 -35.43 -4.57 0.58
N SER A 284 -36.74 -4.40 0.43
CA SER A 284 -37.49 -3.36 1.12
C SER A 284 -38.43 -4.00 2.14
N SER A 285 -38.50 -3.44 3.34
CA SER A 285 -39.45 -3.87 4.38
C SER A 285 -40.92 -3.68 3.98
N ILE A 286 -41.20 -2.77 3.01
CA ILE A 286 -42.56 -2.46 2.53
C ILE A 286 -42.90 -3.23 1.25
N MET A 287 -41.90 -3.59 0.45
CA MET A 287 -42.08 -4.20 -0.87
C MET A 287 -41.28 -5.51 -0.97
N PRO A 288 -41.88 -6.66 -0.62
CA PRO A 288 -41.19 -7.95 -0.58
C PRO A 288 -40.59 -8.40 -1.93
N GLN A 289 -41.16 -7.93 -3.04
CA GLN A 289 -40.67 -8.22 -4.39
C GLN A 289 -39.45 -7.37 -4.79
N LYS A 290 -39.19 -6.24 -4.10
CA LYS A 290 -38.16 -5.29 -4.49
C LYS A 290 -36.78 -5.81 -4.07
N ARG A 291 -35.90 -6.01 -5.05
CA ARG A 291 -34.50 -6.38 -4.85
C ARG A 291 -33.60 -5.27 -5.38
N ASN A 292 -32.78 -4.71 -4.50
CA ASN A 292 -31.86 -3.63 -4.84
C ASN A 292 -30.46 -4.21 -5.11
N PRO A 293 -29.77 -3.84 -6.20
CA PRO A 293 -28.43 -4.29 -6.51
C PRO A 293 -27.36 -3.51 -5.72
N ASP A 294 -27.52 -3.37 -4.40
CA ASP A 294 -26.70 -2.51 -3.54
C ASP A 294 -25.20 -2.77 -3.66
N ALA A 295 -24.79 -4.04 -3.84
CA ALA A 295 -23.39 -4.39 -4.03
C ALA A 295 -22.81 -3.70 -5.28
N ALA A 296 -23.56 -3.69 -6.38
CA ALA A 296 -23.14 -3.05 -7.62
C ALA A 296 -23.09 -1.52 -7.49
N GLU A 297 -24.11 -0.94 -6.84
CA GLU A 297 -24.17 0.50 -6.57
C GLU A 297 -23.00 0.96 -5.70
N LEU A 298 -22.65 0.20 -4.66
CA LEU A 298 -21.51 0.49 -3.78
C LEU A 298 -20.18 0.39 -4.50
N VAL A 299 -19.96 -0.63 -5.34
CA VAL A 299 -18.72 -0.75 -6.12
C VAL A 299 -18.57 0.45 -7.07
N ARG A 300 -19.63 0.82 -7.78
CA ARG A 300 -19.65 2.00 -8.65
C ARG A 300 -19.37 3.29 -7.86
N GLY A 301 -20.01 3.47 -6.70
CA GLY A 301 -19.79 4.63 -5.82
C GLY A 301 -18.36 4.74 -5.27
N LYS A 302 -17.71 3.61 -4.95
CA LYS A 302 -16.33 3.57 -4.43
C LYS A 302 -15.29 4.09 -5.44
N THR A 303 -15.60 4.11 -6.73
CA THR A 303 -14.76 4.71 -7.77
C THR A 303 -14.35 6.14 -7.44
N GLY A 304 -15.27 6.94 -6.90
CA GLY A 304 -14.99 8.33 -6.53
C GLY A 304 -13.91 8.47 -5.47
N ARG A 305 -13.87 7.55 -4.50
CA ARG A 305 -12.81 7.53 -3.46
C ARG A 305 -11.45 7.20 -4.06
N VAL A 306 -11.36 6.18 -4.91
CA VAL A 306 -10.09 5.73 -5.51
C VAL A 306 -9.50 6.82 -6.44
N VAL A 307 -10.34 7.43 -7.28
CA VAL A 307 -9.93 8.54 -8.16
C VAL A 307 -9.56 9.78 -7.33
N GLY A 308 -10.26 10.01 -6.22
CA GLY A 308 -9.93 11.06 -5.26
C GLY A 308 -8.53 10.89 -4.66
N SER A 309 -8.16 9.67 -4.26
CA SER A 309 -6.83 9.35 -3.75
C SER A 309 -5.72 9.69 -4.75
N LEU A 310 -5.89 9.32 -6.04
CA LEU A 310 -4.94 9.70 -7.10
C LEU A 310 -4.81 11.22 -7.23
N THR A 311 -5.95 11.94 -7.24
CA THR A 311 -5.96 13.39 -7.37
C THR A 311 -5.23 14.05 -6.20
N ALA A 312 -5.52 13.62 -4.97
CA ALA A 312 -4.86 14.11 -3.77
C ALA A 312 -3.34 13.89 -3.83
N MET A 313 -2.91 12.68 -4.20
CA MET A 313 -1.49 12.34 -4.30
C MET A 313 -0.76 13.19 -5.34
N LEU A 314 -1.34 13.33 -6.55
CA LEU A 314 -0.76 14.16 -7.62
C LEU A 314 -0.63 15.63 -7.21
N VAL A 315 -1.64 16.16 -6.49
CA VAL A 315 -1.61 17.54 -6.00
C VAL A 315 -0.60 17.71 -4.87
N MET A 316 -0.48 16.74 -3.96
CA MET A 316 0.48 16.76 -2.85
C MET A 316 1.91 16.81 -3.36
N VAL A 317 2.28 15.96 -4.34
CA VAL A 317 3.64 15.93 -4.87
C VAL A 317 3.99 17.12 -5.78
N LYS A 318 2.97 17.84 -6.29
CA LYS A 318 3.15 18.91 -7.26
C LYS A 318 3.91 20.09 -6.63
N GLY A 319 5.09 20.38 -7.19
CA GLY A 319 5.89 21.54 -6.81
C GLY A 319 6.65 21.38 -5.49
N LEU A 320 6.70 20.18 -4.92
CA LEU A 320 7.59 19.90 -3.79
C LEU A 320 9.06 20.06 -4.24
N PRO A 321 9.87 20.84 -3.52
CA PRO A 321 11.29 20.90 -3.79
C PRO A 321 11.97 19.60 -3.35
N MET A 322 13.09 19.27 -3.98
CA MET A 322 13.93 18.19 -3.48
C MET A 322 14.45 18.54 -2.07
N THR A 323 14.61 17.57 -1.16
CA THR A 323 14.57 16.11 -1.41
C THR A 323 13.39 15.43 -0.72
N PHE A 324 13.48 15.19 0.59
CA PHE A 324 12.38 14.67 1.40
C PHE A 324 11.69 15.84 2.10
N MET A 325 10.36 15.87 2.05
CA MET A 325 9.53 16.84 2.76
C MET A 325 8.48 16.12 3.59
N LYS A 326 8.07 16.71 4.73
CA LYS A 326 7.11 16.10 5.66
C LYS A 326 5.74 15.91 5.03
N ASP A 327 5.40 16.70 4.01
CA ASP A 327 4.23 16.52 3.13
C ASP A 327 4.11 15.08 2.62
N MET A 328 5.24 14.39 2.38
CA MET A 328 5.28 13.01 1.92
C MET A 328 4.81 11.99 2.99
N GLN A 329 4.43 12.41 4.20
CA GLN A 329 3.76 11.53 5.15
C GLN A 329 2.34 11.16 4.70
N GLU A 330 1.71 12.01 3.89
CA GLU A 330 0.37 11.84 3.30
C GLU A 330 0.32 10.74 2.22
N ASP A 331 1.41 10.03 1.98
CA ASP A 331 1.55 9.03 0.91
C ASP A 331 0.98 7.64 1.25
N LYS A 332 0.51 7.42 2.50
CA LYS A 332 0.10 6.08 3.01
C LYS A 332 -1.39 5.89 3.18
N GLU A 333 -2.13 6.94 3.53
CA GLU A 333 -3.58 6.86 3.76
C GLU A 333 -4.41 6.72 2.47
N PRO A 334 -4.08 7.43 1.37
CA PRO A 334 -4.86 7.38 0.13
C PRO A 334 -4.91 6.00 -0.54
#